data_AF-U5DHX7-F1
#
_entry.id   AF-U5DHX7-F1
#
_cell.length_a   1.000
_cell.length_b   1.000
_cell.length_c   1.000
_cell.angle_alpha   90.00
_cell.angle_beta   90.00
_cell.angle_gamma   90.00
#
_symmetry.space_group_name_H-M   'P 1'
#
loop_
_entity.id
_entity.type
_entity.pdbx_description
1 polymer ?
#
loop_
_entity_poly.entity_id
_entity_poly.type
_entity_poly.pdbx_seq_one_letter_code
_entity_poly.pdbx_strand_id
1 'polypeptide(L)'
;MRAIANLMTALIFASWLAGIAVLSIQNIRPLALRFLTWQSVEIPFGVMLSFSVGVGCAVGAIAPSPIAARRPQASEPDPLEDWEDEED
;
A
#
# COMPACT_ATOMS: atom_id res chain seq x y z
N MET A 1 -24.09 -1.26 0.05
CA MET A 1 -22.86 -0.76 -0.63
C MET A 1 -21.57 -1.26 -0.01
N ARG A 2 -21.38 -1.18 1.32
CA ARG A 2 -20.15 -1.67 2.01
C ARG A 2 -19.78 -3.13 1.70
N ALA A 3 -20.75 -4.04 1.66
CA ALA A 3 -20.49 -5.44 1.34
C ALA A 3 -19.94 -5.64 -0.09
N ILE A 4 -20.47 -4.90 -1.07
CA ILE A 4 -19.99 -4.94 -2.46
C ILE A 4 -18.57 -4.38 -2.54
N ALA A 5 -18.30 -3.27 -1.85
CA ALA A 5 -16.95 -2.69 -1.78
C ALA A 5 -15.95 -3.69 -1.17
N ASN A 6 -16.29 -4.33 -0.06
CA ASN A 6 -15.43 -5.34 0.57
C ASN A 6 -15.21 -6.54 -0.36
N LEU A 7 -16.25 -6.99 -1.06
CA LEU A 7 -16.14 -8.10 -2.02
C LEU A 7 -15.21 -7.73 -3.17
N MET A 8 -15.33 -6.53 -3.74
CA MET A 8 -14.44 -6.03 -4.79
C MET A 8 -12.99 -5.95 -4.29
N THR A 9 -12.75 -5.39 -3.10
CA THR A 9 -11.40 -5.34 -2.51
C THR A 9 -10.82 -6.74 -2.32
N ALA A 10 -11.61 -7.68 -1.78
CA ALA A 10 -11.16 -9.06 -1.61
C ALA A 10 -10.83 -9.74 -2.94
N LEU A 11 -11.64 -9.50 -3.99
CA LEU A 11 -11.43 -10.07 -5.31
C LEU A 11 -10.15 -9.54 -5.97
N ILE A 12 -9.86 -8.25 -5.80
CA ILE A 12 -8.63 -7.62 -6.29
C ILE A 12 -7.43 -8.24 -5.57
N PHE A 13 -7.47 -8.34 -4.24
CA PHE A 13 -6.40 -8.96 -3.46
C PHE A 13 -6.18 -10.43 -3.83
N ALA A 14 -7.26 -11.21 -3.96
CA ALA A 14 -7.17 -12.62 -4.34
C ALA A 14 -6.58 -12.79 -5.74
N SER A 15 -7.01 -11.98 -6.71
CA SER A 15 -6.47 -12.01 -8.09
C SER A 15 -5.00 -11.61 -8.11
N TRP A 16 -4.61 -10.62 -7.31
CA TRP A 16 -3.22 -10.19 -7.18
C TRP A 16 -2.32 -11.28 -6.60
N LEU A 17 -2.74 -11.93 -5.50
CA LEU A 17 -2.02 -13.04 -4.89
C LEU A 17 -1.93 -14.26 -5.83
N ALA A 18 -3.01 -14.59 -6.54
CA ALA A 18 -3.01 -15.64 -7.56
C ALA A 18 -2.03 -15.34 -8.69
N GLY A 19 -1.99 -14.09 -9.18
CA GLY A 19 -1.03 -13.64 -10.18
C GLY A 19 0.42 -13.84 -9.73
N ILE A 20 0.74 -13.45 -8.48
CA ILE A 20 2.07 -13.64 -7.88
C ILE A 20 2.44 -15.13 -7.81
N ALA A 21 1.51 -15.99 -7.39
CA ALA A 21 1.72 -17.43 -7.32
C ALA A 21 1.97 -18.05 -8.70
N VAL A 22 1.16 -17.69 -9.71
CA VAL A 22 1.32 -18.17 -11.08
C VAL A 22 2.66 -17.71 -11.67
N LEU A 23 3.02 -16.43 -11.50
CA LEU A 23 4.31 -15.91 -11.94
C LEU A 23 5.49 -16.62 -11.27
N SER A 24 5.36 -16.95 -9.98
CA SER A 24 6.35 -17.74 -9.25
C SER A 24 6.52 -19.16 -9.81
N ILE A 25 5.42 -19.84 -10.14
CA ILE A 25 5.45 -21.22 -10.66
C ILE A 25 5.89 -21.26 -12.13
N GLN A 26 5.55 -20.24 -12.91
CA GLN A 26 5.92 -20.21 -14.33
C GLN A 26 7.38 -19.78 -14.54
N ASN A 27 7.95 -19.00 -13.63
CA ASN A 27 9.32 -18.53 -13.70
C ASN A 27 10.26 -19.32 -12.77
N ILE A 28 10.35 -20.64 -12.97
CA ILE A 28 11.23 -21.55 -12.20
C ILE A 28 12.71 -21.31 -12.51
N ARG A 29 13.01 -20.62 -13.63
CA ARG A 29 14.39 -20.29 -13.99
C ARG A 29 15.00 -19.45 -12.87
N PRO A 30 16.11 -19.89 -12.27
CA PRO A 30 16.78 -19.09 -11.27
C PRO A 30 17.26 -17.78 -11.91
N LEU A 31 16.92 -16.65 -11.29
CA LEU A 31 17.47 -15.38 -11.71
C LEU A 31 18.87 -15.26 -11.15
N ALA A 32 19.86 -15.18 -12.03
CA ALA A 32 21.24 -14.90 -11.65
C ALA A 32 21.36 -13.40 -11.33
N LEU A 33 21.34 -13.06 -10.03
CA LEU A 33 21.74 -11.73 -9.59
C LEU A 33 23.26 -11.62 -9.73
N ARG A 34 23.72 -10.91 -10.76
CA ARG A 34 25.13 -10.50 -10.85
C ARG A 34 25.34 -9.30 -9.94
N PHE A 35 25.90 -9.57 -8.77
CA PHE A 35 26.45 -8.52 -7.94
C PHE A 35 27.71 -7.96 -8.61
N LEU A 36 27.89 -6.64 -8.54
CA LEU A 36 28.95 -5.92 -9.27
C LEU A 36 30.37 -6.40 -8.92
N THR A 37 30.55 -7.04 -7.75
CA THR A 37 31.83 -7.55 -7.25
C THR A 37 31.78 -8.99 -6.73
N TRP A 38 30.61 -9.63 -6.63
CA TRP A 38 30.42 -10.95 -6.01
C TRP A 38 29.87 -11.98 -7.01
N GLN A 39 30.06 -13.26 -6.67
CA GLN A 39 29.59 -14.41 -7.43
C GLN A 39 28.06 -14.34 -7.61
N SER A 40 27.55 -14.77 -8.78
CA SER A 40 26.11 -14.72 -9.03
C SER A 40 25.37 -15.68 -8.10
N VAL A 41 24.36 -15.16 -7.41
CA VAL A 41 23.46 -16.00 -6.62
C VAL A 41 22.21 -16.23 -7.44
N GLU A 42 21.90 -17.50 -7.65
CA GLU A 42 20.69 -17.95 -8.32
C GLU A 42 19.54 -17.94 -7.31
N ILE A 43 18.63 -16.97 -7.44
CA ILE A 43 17.46 -16.86 -6.57
C ILE A 43 16.20 -17.20 -7.36
N PRO A 44 15.33 -18.09 -6.86
CA PRO A 44 14.04 -18.37 -7.50
C PRO A 44 13.16 -17.12 -7.53
N PHE A 45 12.47 -16.89 -8.64
CA PHE A 45 11.64 -15.69 -8.81
C PHE A 45 10.58 -15.52 -7.72
N GLY A 46 10.00 -16.64 -7.26
CA GLY A 46 9.05 -16.66 -6.15
C GLY A 46 9.59 -16.08 -4.86
N VAL A 47 10.87 -16.33 -4.55
CA VAL A 47 11.53 -15.82 -3.33
C VAL A 47 11.70 -14.30 -3.42
N MET A 48 12.02 -13.76 -4.60
CA MET A 48 12.08 -12.32 -4.78
C MET A 48 10.72 -11.65 -4.66
N LEU A 49 9.68 -12.27 -5.23
CA LEU A 49 8.32 -11.76 -5.14
C LEU A 49 7.81 -11.75 -3.69
N SER A 50 8.01 -12.84 -2.95
CA SER A 50 7.60 -12.91 -1.55
C SER A 50 8.35 -11.91 -0.68
N PHE A 51 9.66 -11.72 -0.93
CA PHE A 51 10.46 -10.71 -0.23
C PHE A 51 9.96 -9.29 -0.54
N SER A 52 9.70 -8.97 -1.81
CA SER A 52 9.19 -7.66 -2.22
C SER A 52 7.83 -7.34 -1.59
N VAL A 53 6.90 -8.30 -1.62
CA VAL A 53 5.58 -8.14 -0.97
C VAL A 53 5.75 -7.99 0.53
N GLY A 54 6.56 -8.83 1.18
CA GLY A 54 6.80 -8.77 2.63
C GLY A 54 7.38 -7.44 3.07
N VAL A 55 8.44 -6.97 2.41
CA VAL A 55 9.06 -5.66 2.70
C VAL A 55 8.10 -4.52 2.38
N GLY A 56 7.41 -4.56 1.23
CA GLY A 56 6.44 -3.55 0.83
C GLY A 56 5.29 -3.42 1.84
N CYS A 57 4.75 -4.55 2.31
CA CYS A 57 3.72 -4.58 3.36
C CYS A 57 4.26 -4.08 4.70
N ALA A 58 5.46 -4.48 5.11
CA ALA A 58 6.07 -4.03 6.37
C ALA A 58 6.32 -2.52 6.36
N VAL A 59 6.93 -2.01 5.28
CA VAL A 59 7.16 -0.57 5.09
C VAL A 59 5.83 0.16 5.03
N GLY A 60 4.85 -0.33 4.27
CA GLY A 60 3.52 0.28 4.18
C GLY A 60 2.76 0.31 5.51
N ALA A 61 3.00 -0.66 6.41
CA ALA A 61 2.39 -0.70 7.74
C ALA A 61 3.00 0.33 8.72
N ILE A 62 4.30 0.63 8.57
CA ILE A 62 5.03 1.52 9.48
C ILE A 62 5.11 2.95 8.92
N ALA A 63 5.01 3.12 7.59
CA ALA A 63 5.12 4.41 6.94
C ALA A 63 3.97 5.35 7.35
N PRO A 64 4.25 6.65 7.60
CA PRO A 64 3.22 7.62 7.94
C PRO A 64 2.23 7.76 6.77
N SER A 65 0.94 7.57 7.09
CA SER A 65 -0.13 7.67 6.10
C SER A 65 -0.32 9.12 5.65
N PRO A 66 -0.16 9.45 4.35
CA PRO A 66 -0.43 10.79 3.84
C PRO A 66 -1.93 11.16 3.92
N ILE A 67 -2.81 10.17 4.12
CA ILE A 67 -4.26 10.35 4.20
C ILE A 67 -4.67 10.79 5.61
N ALA A 68 -3.96 10.33 6.65
CA ALA A 68 -4.26 10.68 8.04
C ALA A 68 -3.88 12.14 8.41
N ALA A 69 -2.99 12.76 7.64
CA ALA A 69 -2.55 14.14 7.86
C ALA A 69 -3.63 15.19 7.51
N ARG A 70 -4.70 14.83 6.81
CA ARG A 70 -5.84 15.71 6.51
C ARG A 70 -6.94 15.60 7.56
N ARG A 71 -6.64 15.80 8.85
CA ARG A 71 -7.72 16.19 9.77
C ARG A 71 -8.04 17.65 9.48
N PRO A 72 -9.27 18.00 9.07
CA PRO A 72 -9.69 19.40 9.06
C PRO A 72 -9.60 19.88 10.49
N GLN A 73 -8.72 20.84 10.75
CA GLN A 73 -8.80 21.64 11.96
C GLN A 73 -10.15 22.34 11.86
N ALA A 74 -11.13 21.88 12.66
CA ALA A 74 -12.39 22.60 12.77
C ALA A 74 -12.01 24.01 13.23
N SER A 75 -12.19 24.99 12.36
CA SER A 75 -12.07 26.39 12.73
C SER A 75 -13.04 26.59 13.88
N GLU A 76 -12.52 26.80 15.08
CA GLU A 76 -13.34 27.27 16.19
C GLU A 76 -13.94 28.60 15.72
N PRO A 77 -15.28 28.78 15.76
CA PRO A 77 -15.92 30.00 15.27
C PRO A 77 -15.27 31.20 15.96
N ASP A 78 -14.87 32.22 15.19
CA ASP A 78 -14.34 33.44 15.78
C ASP A 78 -15.47 34.03 16.63
N PRO A 79 -15.31 34.13 17.96
CA PRO A 79 -16.39 34.58 18.83
C PRO A 79 -16.90 35.96 18.47
N LEU A 80 -16.18 36.73 17.65
CA LEU A 80 -16.54 38.08 17.23
C LEU A 80 -17.47 38.13 16.01
N GLU A 81 -17.62 37.03 15.26
CA GLU A 81 -18.41 36.98 14.01
C GLU A 81 -19.93 36.93 14.28
N ASP A 82 -20.35 36.43 15.45
CA ASP A 82 -21.77 36.31 15.86
C ASP A 82 -22.42 37.65 16.26
N TRP A 83 -21.62 38.70 16.51
CA TRP A 83 -22.13 40.02 16.95
C TRP A 83 -22.28 41.04 15.82
N GLU A 84 -21.80 40.74 14.61
CA GLU A 84 -21.91 41.66 13.46
C GLU A 84 -23.25 41.52 12.72
N ASP A 85 -23.98 40.42 12.92
CA ASP A 85 -25.23 40.10 12.20
C ASP A 85 -26.52 40.55 12.93
N GLU A 86 -26.45 41.05 14.17
CA GLU A 86 -27.62 41.51 14.95
C GLU A 86 -27.91 43.02 14.81
N GLU A 87 -27.17 43.75 13.97
CA GLU A 87 -27.27 45.20 13.82
C GLU A 87 -27.91 45.62 12.48
N ASP A 88 -29.13 45.13 12.16
CA ASP A 88 -30.00 45.69 11.09
C ASP A 88 -31.50 45.45 11.36
#